data_AF-A0A2E1NP79-F1
#
_entry.id   AF-A0A2E1NP79-F1
#
_cell.length_a   1.000
_cell.length_b   1.000
_cell.length_c   1.000
_cell.angle_alpha   90.00
_cell.angle_beta   90.00
_cell.angle_gamma   90.00
#
_symmetry.space_group_name_H-M   'P 1'
#
loop_
_entity.id
_entity.type
_entity.pdbx_description
1 polymer ?
#
loop_
_entity_poly.entity_id
_entity_poly.type
_entity_poly.pdbx_seq_one_letter_code
_entity_poly.pdbx_strand_id
1 'polypeptide(L)'
;MKLKILAACLCAVGSLFPLAATAEVKQDCVLTGEVMRSADTHNNFLKVRFHRIEQGNLANCRLRKQFKRQRFSAEIQNSGIDMPVGAQVVYAYQQTASSTSWRLLQIDTEILLTANTQN
;
A
#
# COMPACT_ATOMS: atom_id res chain seq x y z
N MET A 1 -16.43 65.33 31.65
CA MET A 1 -15.57 64.53 30.75
C MET A 1 -16.22 63.17 30.50
N LYS A 2 -16.18 62.71 29.24
CA LYS A 2 -16.95 61.56 28.72
C LYS A 2 -16.20 60.22 28.88
N LEU A 3 -16.90 59.23 29.41
CA LEU A 3 -17.07 57.84 28.92
C LEU A 3 -15.82 56.99 28.59
N LYS A 4 -15.67 55.81 29.25
CA LYS A 4 -16.07 54.49 28.70
C LYS A 4 -15.50 53.32 29.51
N ILE A 5 -16.40 52.39 29.81
CA ILE A 5 -16.17 51.05 30.37
C ILE A 5 -15.38 50.24 29.32
N LEU A 6 -14.22 49.70 29.70
CA LEU A 6 -13.48 48.75 28.87
C LEU A 6 -13.91 47.34 29.26
N ALA A 7 -14.73 46.74 28.40
CA ALA A 7 -15.16 45.35 28.47
C ALA A 7 -13.97 44.41 28.24
N ALA A 8 -13.82 43.43 29.14
CA ALA A 8 -12.89 42.32 29.02
C ALA A 8 -13.29 41.42 27.84
N CYS A 9 -12.40 41.26 26.86
CA CYS A 9 -12.54 40.26 25.80
C CYS A 9 -11.78 39.00 26.23
N LEU A 10 -12.50 37.99 26.72
CA LEU A 10 -11.98 36.63 26.84
C LEU A 10 -11.88 36.03 25.44
N CYS A 11 -10.67 35.96 24.89
CA CYS A 11 -10.39 35.12 23.73
C CYS A 11 -10.38 33.66 24.20
N ALA A 12 -11.52 32.98 24.06
CA ALA A 12 -11.59 31.54 24.16
C ALA A 12 -10.77 30.95 23.00
N VAL A 13 -9.57 30.47 23.29
CA VAL A 13 -8.76 29.70 22.34
C VAL A 13 -9.40 28.32 22.20
N GLY A 14 -10.36 28.20 21.29
CA GLY A 14 -10.90 26.92 20.87
C GLY A 14 -9.81 26.15 20.14
N SER A 15 -9.28 25.11 20.79
CA SER A 15 -8.37 24.15 20.18
C SER A 15 -9.08 23.42 19.04
N LEU A 16 -8.83 23.88 17.81
CA LEU A 16 -9.15 23.14 16.61
C LEU A 16 -8.21 21.94 16.53
N PHE A 17 -8.58 20.82 17.15
CA PHE A 17 -8.00 19.54 16.79
C PHE A 17 -8.49 19.22 15.37
N PRO A 18 -7.60 19.14 14.36
CA PRO A 18 -8.03 18.66 13.06
C PRO A 18 -8.46 17.20 13.25
N LEU A 19 -9.75 16.91 13.08
CA LEU A 19 -10.19 15.54 12.87
C LEU A 19 -9.47 15.05 11.63
N ALA A 20 -8.52 14.13 11.80
CA ALA A 20 -7.94 13.41 10.69
C ALA A 20 -9.08 12.65 9.99
N ALA A 21 -9.54 13.17 8.85
CA ALA A 21 -10.50 12.48 8.01
C ALA A 21 -9.82 11.21 7.49
N THR A 22 -10.05 10.08 8.15
CA THR A 22 -9.63 8.77 7.66
C THR A 22 -10.44 8.50 6.41
N ALA A 23 -9.83 8.68 5.23
CA ALA A 23 -10.47 8.42 3.95
C ALA A 23 -10.98 6.96 3.93
N GLU A 24 -12.28 6.79 3.66
CA GLU A 24 -12.92 5.47 3.63
C GLU A 24 -12.16 4.51 2.71
N VAL A 25 -11.80 3.33 3.26
CA VAL A 25 -11.14 2.26 2.50
C VAL A 25 -12.17 1.57 1.62
N LYS A 26 -12.01 1.68 0.31
CA LYS A 26 -12.93 1.12 -0.69
C LYS A 26 -12.56 -0.28 -1.11
N GLN A 27 -11.28 -0.63 -1.03
CA GLN A 27 -10.76 -1.98 -1.30
C GLN A 27 -9.63 -2.29 -0.34
N ASP A 28 -9.60 -3.54 0.12
CA ASP A 28 -8.54 -4.09 0.94
C ASP A 28 -8.31 -5.55 0.50
N CYS A 29 -7.12 -5.82 -0.01
CA CYS A 29 -6.75 -7.12 -0.57
C CYS A 29 -5.38 -7.53 -0.06
N VAL A 30 -5.18 -8.83 0.13
CA VAL A 30 -3.86 -9.44 0.32
C VAL A 30 -3.52 -10.21 -0.94
N LEU A 31 -2.40 -9.89 -1.59
CA LEU A 31 -1.99 -10.51 -2.85
C LEU A 31 -0.66 -11.22 -2.70
N THR A 32 -0.60 -12.47 -3.15
CA THR A 32 0.63 -13.25 -3.24
C THR A 32 1.07 -13.35 -4.70
N GLY A 33 2.34 -13.11 -4.96
CA GLY A 33 2.89 -13.13 -6.29
C GLY A 33 4.39 -13.36 -6.33
N GLU A 34 4.92 -13.33 -7.54
CA GLU A 34 6.33 -13.55 -7.83
C GLU A 34 6.91 -12.31 -8.53
N VAL A 35 8.13 -11.93 -8.14
CA VAL A 35 8.86 -10.83 -8.76
C VAL A 35 9.33 -11.26 -10.15
N MET A 36 8.76 -10.65 -11.19
CA MET A 36 9.13 -10.89 -12.60
C MET A 36 10.27 -9.98 -13.07
N ARG A 37 10.41 -8.82 -12.43
CA ARG A 37 11.47 -7.84 -12.71
C ARG A 37 11.80 -7.08 -11.42
N SER A 38 13.07 -7.06 -11.06
CA SER A 38 13.61 -6.26 -9.96
C SER A 38 13.68 -4.77 -10.34
N ALA A 39 13.72 -3.90 -9.34
CA ALA A 39 14.06 -2.50 -9.55
C ALA A 39 15.56 -2.40 -9.83
N ASP A 40 15.97 -1.37 -10.58
CA ASP A 40 17.37 -1.08 -10.90
C ASP A 40 17.67 0.41 -10.74
N THR A 41 18.91 0.82 -11.03
CA THR A 41 19.37 2.21 -10.91
C THR A 41 18.60 3.21 -11.78
N HIS A 42 17.90 2.75 -12.81
CA HIS A 42 17.13 3.58 -13.74
C HIS A 42 15.62 3.43 -13.58
N ASN A 43 15.17 2.40 -12.86
CA ASN A 43 13.77 2.09 -12.66
C ASN A 43 13.49 1.62 -11.23
N ASN A 44 12.82 2.48 -10.46
CA ASN A 44 12.41 2.18 -9.09
C ASN A 44 11.14 1.32 -9.00
N PHE A 45 10.68 0.69 -10.09
CA PHE A 45 9.46 -0.13 -10.09
C PHE A 45 9.78 -1.61 -10.23
N LEU A 46 9.21 -2.40 -9.33
CA LEU A 46 9.16 -3.86 -9.39
C LEU A 46 7.98 -4.29 -10.24
N LYS A 47 8.16 -5.31 -11.09
CA LYS A 47 7.04 -5.97 -11.75
C LYS A 47 6.70 -7.26 -11.02
N VAL A 48 5.53 -7.32 -10.42
CA VAL A 48 5.06 -8.52 -9.70
C VAL A 48 3.92 -9.16 -10.46
N ARG A 49 3.99 -10.48 -10.67
CA ARG A 49 2.88 -11.28 -11.19
C ARG A 49 2.19 -11.96 -10.03
N PHE A 50 0.94 -11.59 -9.79
CA PHE A 50 0.14 -12.17 -8.71
C PHE A 50 -0.53 -13.46 -9.16
N HIS A 51 -0.53 -14.46 -8.28
CA HIS A 51 -1.14 -15.78 -8.51
C HIS A 51 -2.20 -16.14 -7.46
N ARG A 52 -2.23 -15.42 -6.32
CA ARG A 52 -3.27 -15.56 -5.29
C ARG A 52 -3.78 -14.20 -4.84
N ILE A 53 -5.08 -14.14 -4.52
CA ILE A 53 -5.71 -12.96 -3.94
C ILE A 53 -6.70 -13.35 -2.84
N GLU A 54 -6.56 -12.68 -1.71
CA GLU A 54 -7.34 -12.87 -0.50
C GLU A 54 -7.97 -11.54 -0.08
N GLN A 55 -9.05 -11.64 0.70
CA GLN A 55 -9.76 -10.47 1.20
C GLN A 55 -9.04 -9.92 2.43
N GLY A 56 -8.82 -8.60 2.46
CA GLY A 56 -8.35 -7.89 3.65
C GLY A 56 -9.44 -7.65 4.68
N ASN A 57 -9.08 -7.04 5.80
CA ASN A 57 -9.97 -6.87 6.95
C ASN A 57 -10.85 -5.61 6.88
N LEU A 58 -10.40 -4.58 6.14
CA LEU A 58 -10.99 -3.25 6.19
C LEU A 58 -12.08 -3.02 5.13
N ALA A 59 -12.04 -3.76 4.02
CA ALA A 59 -13.00 -3.62 2.92
C ALA A 59 -13.05 -4.89 2.05
N ASN A 60 -14.09 -4.99 1.21
CA ASN A 60 -14.22 -6.09 0.26
C ASN A 60 -13.15 -5.98 -0.86
N CYS A 61 -12.49 -7.09 -1.16
CA CYS A 61 -11.50 -7.15 -2.23
C CYS A 61 -12.15 -7.32 -3.62
N ARG A 62 -12.40 -6.19 -4.30
CA ARG A 62 -13.02 -6.20 -5.64
C ARG A 62 -12.12 -6.77 -6.72
N LEU A 63 -10.80 -6.63 -6.57
CA LEU A 63 -9.80 -7.23 -7.48
C LEU A 63 -9.95 -8.74 -7.62
N ARG A 64 -10.52 -9.45 -6.63
CA ARG A 64 -10.77 -10.89 -6.70
C ARG A 64 -11.64 -11.29 -7.90
N LYS A 65 -12.61 -10.46 -8.28
CA LYS A 65 -13.46 -10.72 -9.46
C LYS A 65 -12.68 -10.53 -10.77
N GLN A 66 -11.82 -9.53 -10.83
CA GLN A 66 -10.97 -9.27 -11.99
C GLN A 66 -9.89 -10.35 -12.14
N PHE A 67 -9.28 -10.75 -11.03
CA PHE A 67 -8.26 -11.79 -10.97
C PHE A 67 -8.74 -13.13 -11.53
N LYS A 68 -10.00 -13.50 -11.26
CA LYS A 68 -10.61 -14.72 -11.83
C LYS A 68 -10.70 -14.72 -13.36
N ARG A 69 -10.68 -13.54 -14.00
CA ARG A 69 -10.85 -13.40 -15.46
C ARG A 69 -9.51 -13.33 -16.20
N GLN A 70 -8.46 -12.86 -15.55
CA GLN A 70 -7.16 -12.63 -16.19
C GLN A 70 -6.02 -12.71 -15.18
N ARG A 71 -4.84 -13.15 -15.66
CA ARG A 71 -3.59 -13.03 -14.88
C ARG A 71 -3.34 -11.55 -14.59
N PHE A 72 -3.02 -11.23 -13.34
CA PHE A 72 -2.83 -9.86 -12.87
C PHE A 72 -1.34 -9.62 -12.60
N SER A 73 -0.80 -8.53 -13.15
CA SER A 73 0.54 -8.05 -12.84
C SER A 73 0.47 -6.57 -12.51
N ALA A 74 1.27 -6.13 -11.54
CA ALA A 74 1.36 -4.72 -11.17
C ALA A 74 2.82 -4.26 -11.20
N GLU A 75 2.99 -2.99 -11.56
CA GLU A 75 4.22 -2.26 -11.31
C GLU A 75 4.09 -1.56 -9.95
N ILE A 76 5.00 -1.89 -9.04
CA ILE A 76 4.96 -1.44 -7.65
C ILE A 76 6.23 -0.67 -7.38
N GLN A 77 6.09 0.55 -6.86
CA GLN A 77 7.26 1.32 -6.48
C GLN A 77 8.03 0.57 -5.40
N ASN A 78 9.33 0.35 -5.64
CA ASN A 78 10.21 -0.30 -4.71
C ASN A 78 10.38 0.59 -3.47
N SER A 79 10.24 0.00 -2.30
CA SER A 79 10.49 0.61 -1.00
C SER A 79 11.99 0.70 -0.66
N GLY A 80 12.89 0.56 -1.65
CA GLY A 80 14.33 0.50 -1.46
C GLY A 80 14.84 -0.85 -0.95
N ILE A 81 14.04 -1.91 -1.07
CA ILE A 81 14.43 -3.28 -0.70
C ILE A 81 14.90 -3.97 -1.96
N ASP A 82 16.07 -4.62 -1.91
CA ASP A 82 16.50 -5.46 -3.02
C ASP A 82 15.62 -6.71 -3.08
N MET A 83 14.92 -6.89 -4.20
CA MET A 83 14.00 -7.99 -4.42
C MET A 83 14.43 -8.73 -5.68
N PRO A 84 15.04 -9.92 -5.54
CA PRO A 84 15.51 -10.65 -6.70
C PRO A 84 14.34 -11.15 -7.54
N VAL A 85 14.59 -11.30 -8.84
CA VAL A 85 13.64 -11.98 -9.73
C VAL A 85 13.41 -13.41 -9.23
N GLY A 86 12.15 -13.84 -9.24
CA GLY A 86 11.70 -15.13 -8.70
C GLY A 86 11.32 -15.12 -7.22
N ALA A 87 11.62 -14.05 -6.47
CA ALA A 87 11.20 -13.96 -5.07
C ALA A 87 9.67 -13.99 -4.94
N GLN A 88 9.16 -14.74 -3.96
CA GLN A 88 7.74 -14.71 -3.61
C GLN A 88 7.49 -13.53 -2.67
N VAL A 89 6.40 -12.81 -2.92
CA VAL A 89 6.05 -11.61 -2.18
C VAL A 89 4.57 -11.64 -1.80
N VAL A 90 4.28 -11.09 -0.62
CA VAL A 90 2.92 -10.83 -0.15
C VAL A 90 2.75 -9.34 0.05
N TYR A 91 1.75 -8.76 -0.61
CA TYR A 91 1.40 -7.34 -0.51
C TYR A 91 0.00 -7.16 0.06
N ALA A 92 -0.15 -6.18 0.95
CA ALA A 92 -1.44 -5.53 1.20
C ALA A 92 -1.66 -4.44 0.14
N TYR A 93 -2.79 -4.52 -0.55
CA TYR A 93 -3.27 -3.52 -1.48
C TYR A 93 -4.49 -2.83 -0.89
N GLN A 94 -4.42 -1.50 -0.76
CA GLN A 94 -5.55 -0.71 -0.29
C GLN A 94 -5.85 0.41 -1.27
N GLN A 95 -7.14 0.63 -1.49
CA GLN A 95 -7.63 1.74 -2.30
C GLN A 95 -8.63 2.55 -1.46
N THR A 96 -8.39 3.84 -1.35
CA THR A 96 -9.32 4.80 -0.74
C THR A 96 -10.04 5.61 -1.82
N ALA A 97 -10.78 6.65 -1.45
CA ALA A 97 -11.35 7.59 -2.42
C ALA A 97 -10.29 8.38 -3.21
N SER A 98 -9.12 8.63 -2.62
CA SER A 98 -8.12 9.56 -3.14
C SER A 98 -6.77 8.92 -3.46
N SER A 99 -6.53 7.69 -3.00
CA SER A 99 -5.21 7.06 -3.12
C SER A 99 -5.29 5.55 -3.29
N THR A 100 -4.19 4.99 -3.78
CA THR A 100 -3.92 3.56 -3.79
C THR A 100 -2.57 3.34 -3.12
N SER A 101 -2.48 2.34 -2.25
CA SER A 101 -1.25 2.00 -1.54
C SER A 101 -0.94 0.52 -1.66
N TRP A 102 0.36 0.25 -1.74
CA TRP A 102 0.94 -1.08 -1.70
C TRP A 102 1.85 -1.14 -0.48
N ARG A 103 1.61 -2.12 0.40
CA ARG A 103 2.47 -2.37 1.55
C ARG A 103 2.97 -3.79 1.50
N LEU A 104 4.28 -3.95 1.46
CA LEU A 104 4.90 -5.26 1.53
C LEU A 104 4.67 -5.85 2.92
N LEU A 105 4.17 -7.08 2.96
CA LEU A 105 3.92 -7.83 4.19
C LEU A 105 4.98 -8.90 4.41
N GLN A 106 5.41 -9.58 3.34
CA GLN A 106 6.38 -10.67 3.40
C GLN A 106 7.15 -10.78 2.08
N ILE A 107 8.41 -11.23 2.19
CA ILE A 107 9.25 -11.65 1.07
C ILE A 107 9.81 -13.02 1.43
N ASP A 108 9.83 -13.93 0.46
CA ASP A 108 10.55 -15.19 0.51
C ASP A 108 11.51 -15.26 -0.69
N THR A 109 12.80 -15.35 -0.38
CA THR A 109 13.90 -15.35 -1.34
C THR A 109 14.54 -16.74 -1.51
N GLU A 110 14.01 -17.80 -0.88
CA GLU A 110 14.62 -19.14 -0.86
C GLU A 110 14.68 -19.81 -2.24
N ILE A 111 13.93 -19.31 -3.23
CA ILE A 111 13.86 -19.89 -4.59
C ILE A 111 15.21 -19.82 -5.36
N LEU A 112 16.19 -19.07 -4.87
CA LEU A 112 17.52 -18.99 -5.50
C LEU A 112 18.47 -20.17 -5.18
N LEU A 113 18.21 -20.96 -4.14
CA LEU A 113 19.16 -22.01 -3.71
C LEU A 113 18.97 -23.36 -4.43
N THR A 114 17.81 -23.61 -5.03
CA THR A 114 17.52 -24.88 -5.74
C THR A 114 17.90 -24.88 -7.22
N ALA A 115 18.22 -23.72 -7.81
CA ALA A 115 18.63 -23.63 -9.22
C ALA A 115 20.12 -23.95 -9.46
N ASN A 116 20.97 -23.91 -8.42
CA ASN A 116 22.42 -24.15 -8.55
C ASN A 116 22.88 -25.53 -8.07
N THR A 117 21.95 -26.46 -7.81
CA THR A 117 22.26 -27.86 -7.46
C THR A 117 21.59 -28.82 -8.44
N GLN A 118 21.94 -28.72 -9.72
CA GLN A 118 21.80 -29.82 -10.66
C GLN A 118 23.14 -30.07 -11.35
N ASN A 119 23.79 -31.14 -10.88
CA ASN A 119 24.95 -31.90 -11.39
C ASN A 119 26.29 -31.17 -11.61
#